data_AF-A0A0M2M1X9-F1
#
_entry.id   AF-A0A0M2M1X9-F1
#
_cell.length_a   1.000
_cell.length_b   1.000
_cell.length_c   1.000
_cell.angle_alpha   90.00
_cell.angle_beta   90.00
_cell.angle_gamma   90.00
#
_symmetry.space_group_name_H-M   'P 1'
#
loop_
_entity.id
_entity.type
_entity.pdbx_description
1 polymer ?
#
loop_
_entity_poly.entity_id
_entity_poly.type
_entity_poly.pdbx_seq_one_letter_code
_entity_poly.pdbx_strand_id
1 'polypeptide(L)'
;MAIDFTFRKKAVRTLTNQIGVYVLCDLDQVPIYVGQSKDGIRSRVARHLTSARSDIIANRQIDVWEIAWVLAYPVETKEEITPLEGVLFHHFNPKSQLMNGSIPAAPPEGAPVPEPAQVIQVMSDEEIADKIDPVQRLPRQAGHYTQIVGHFLAVKNSPQVARAMDAHFNRLASYHAELLGLTGESDPGEE
;
A
#
# COMPACT_ATOMS: atom_id res chain seq x y z
N MET A 1 -5.66 -17.10 8.35
CA MET A 1 -6.99 -17.35 7.71
C MET A 1 -6.95 -17.17 6.18
N ALA A 2 -7.92 -17.73 5.44
CA ALA A 2 -8.09 -17.48 4.00
C ALA A 2 -8.75 -16.12 3.73
N ILE A 3 -8.48 -15.50 2.58
CA ILE A 3 -9.05 -14.18 2.21
C ILE A 3 -10.57 -14.26 2.08
N ASP A 4 -11.32 -13.37 2.76
CA ASP A 4 -12.76 -13.24 2.55
C ASP A 4 -13.05 -12.45 1.27
N PHE A 5 -13.02 -13.18 0.14
CA PHE A 5 -13.35 -12.61 -1.17
C PHE A 5 -14.79 -12.09 -1.26
N THR A 6 -15.71 -12.59 -0.43
CA THR A 6 -17.11 -12.14 -0.44
C THR A 6 -17.21 -10.76 0.19
N PHE A 7 -16.63 -10.57 1.37
CA PHE A 7 -16.52 -9.26 2.02
C PHE A 7 -15.81 -8.27 1.11
N ARG A 8 -14.62 -8.64 0.62
CA ARG A 8 -13.80 -7.76 -0.22
C ARG A 8 -14.52 -7.34 -1.50
N LYS A 9 -15.22 -8.26 -2.19
CA LYS A 9 -16.02 -7.93 -3.37
C LYS A 9 -17.18 -7.01 -3.04
N LYS A 10 -17.85 -7.20 -1.89
CA LYS A 10 -18.94 -6.33 -1.44
C LYS A 10 -18.43 -4.92 -1.11
N ALA A 11 -17.33 -4.81 -0.38
CA ALA A 11 -16.69 -3.55 -0.03
C ALA A 11 -16.21 -2.79 -1.28
N VAL A 12 -15.50 -3.45 -2.20
CA VAL A 12 -15.03 -2.80 -3.43
C VAL A 12 -16.18 -2.25 -4.28
N ARG A 13 -17.37 -2.85 -4.22
CA ARG A 13 -18.56 -2.33 -4.94
C ARG A 13 -19.07 -0.99 -4.39
N THR A 14 -18.68 -0.56 -3.19
CA THR A 14 -19.07 0.74 -2.62
C THR A 14 -18.12 1.87 -3.00
N LEU A 15 -16.91 1.56 -3.47
CA LEU A 15 -15.95 2.55 -3.99
C LEU A 15 -16.54 3.30 -5.18
N THR A 16 -16.21 4.58 -5.32
CA THR A 16 -16.60 5.41 -6.46
C THR A 16 -16.07 4.85 -7.78
N ASN A 17 -16.89 4.94 -8.83
CA ASN A 17 -16.50 4.62 -10.20
C ASN A 17 -15.92 5.84 -10.94
N GLN A 18 -15.80 6.99 -10.28
CA GLN A 18 -15.17 8.19 -10.83
C GLN A 18 -13.67 7.98 -11.07
N ILE A 19 -13.12 8.76 -11.99
CA ILE A 19 -11.68 8.86 -12.22
C ILE A 19 -11.01 9.55 -11.03
N GLY A 20 -9.70 9.37 -10.88
CA GLY A 20 -8.95 10.01 -9.79
C GLY A 20 -7.81 9.16 -9.27
N VAL A 21 -7.48 9.39 -8.01
CA VAL A 21 -6.36 8.75 -7.30
C VAL A 21 -6.91 7.89 -6.17
N TYR A 22 -6.26 6.77 -5.91
CA TYR A 22 -6.54 5.90 -4.76
C TYR A 22 -5.26 5.65 -3.99
N VAL A 23 -5.42 5.43 -2.68
CA VAL A 23 -4.34 5.05 -1.78
C VAL A 23 -4.71 3.72 -1.14
N LEU A 24 -3.81 2.75 -1.20
CA LEU A 24 -3.95 1.47 -0.53
C LEU A 24 -3.24 1.57 0.81
N CYS A 25 -3.92 1.14 1.87
CA CYS A 25 -3.36 1.09 3.22
C CYS A 25 -3.26 -0.34 3.73
N ASP A 26 -2.26 -0.54 4.59
CA ASP A 26 -1.98 -1.82 5.26
C ASP A 26 -3.00 -2.16 6.37
N LEU A 27 -2.70 -3.16 7.20
CA LEU A 27 -3.51 -3.60 8.36
C LEU A 27 -3.61 -2.56 9.50
N ASP A 28 -2.80 -1.51 9.48
CA ASP A 28 -2.73 -0.44 10.48
C ASP A 28 -3.25 0.90 9.93
N GLN A 29 -3.92 0.88 8.77
CA GLN A 29 -4.36 2.07 8.02
C GLN A 29 -3.21 2.97 7.54
N VAL A 30 -1.97 2.48 7.51
CA VAL A 30 -0.82 3.22 7.00
C VAL A 30 -0.78 3.12 5.46
N PRO A 31 -0.69 4.24 4.73
CA PRO A 31 -0.52 4.25 3.29
C PRO A 31 0.73 3.48 2.83
N ILE A 32 0.56 2.56 1.87
CA ILE A 32 1.64 1.76 1.29
C ILE A 32 1.78 1.94 -0.23
N TYR A 33 0.74 2.47 -0.89
CA TYR A 33 0.75 2.67 -2.33
C TYR A 33 -0.22 3.78 -2.73
N VAL A 34 0.20 4.63 -3.68
CA VAL A 34 -0.65 5.62 -4.34
C VAL A 34 -0.76 5.25 -5.81
N GLY A 35 -1.96 5.26 -6.38
CA GLY A 35 -2.14 4.97 -7.79
C GLY A 35 -3.27 5.76 -8.42
N GLN A 36 -3.18 5.94 -9.73
CA GLN A 36 -4.17 6.66 -10.52
C GLN A 36 -5.11 5.74 -11.31
N SER A 37 -6.30 6.23 -11.64
CA SER A 37 -7.22 5.60 -12.57
C SER A 37 -7.94 6.61 -13.46
N LYS A 38 -7.83 6.40 -14.78
CA LYS A 38 -8.56 7.14 -15.83
C LYS A 38 -9.86 6.46 -16.27
N ASP A 39 -10.08 5.23 -15.80
CA ASP A 39 -11.22 4.37 -16.15
C ASP A 39 -12.12 4.07 -14.94
N GLY A 40 -11.87 4.74 -13.81
CA GLY A 40 -12.61 4.60 -12.55
C GLY A 40 -11.80 3.96 -11.42
N ILE A 41 -11.84 4.55 -10.23
CA ILE A 41 -11.12 4.08 -9.04
C ILE A 41 -11.54 2.65 -8.68
N ARG A 42 -12.85 2.38 -8.60
CA ARG A 42 -13.40 1.03 -8.33
C ARG A 42 -12.80 -0.03 -9.26
N SER A 43 -12.82 0.22 -10.57
CA SER A 43 -12.36 -0.75 -11.58
C SER A 43 -10.89 -1.10 -11.38
N ARG A 44 -10.06 -0.10 -11.10
CA ARG A 44 -8.62 -0.27 -10.90
C ARG A 44 -8.31 -1.00 -9.59
N VAL A 45 -8.93 -0.58 -8.48
CA VAL A 45 -8.77 -1.23 -7.17
C VAL A 45 -9.27 -2.69 -7.22
N ALA A 46 -10.42 -2.95 -7.86
CA ALA A 46 -10.94 -4.30 -8.04
C ALA A 46 -9.93 -5.20 -8.75
N ARG A 47 -9.30 -4.70 -9.83
CA ARG A 47 -8.26 -5.45 -10.56
C ARG A 47 -7.08 -5.81 -9.65
N HIS A 48 -6.61 -4.89 -8.81
CA HIS A 48 -5.52 -5.15 -7.88
C HIS A 48 -5.87 -6.24 -6.86
N LEU A 49 -7.05 -6.16 -6.28
CA LEU A 49 -7.47 -7.04 -5.19
C LEU A 49 -7.94 -8.44 -5.64
N THR A 50 -8.26 -8.61 -6.93
CA THR A 50 -8.84 -9.87 -7.45
C THR A 50 -8.02 -10.53 -8.55
N SER A 51 -7.06 -9.83 -9.17
CA SER A 51 -6.27 -10.38 -10.27
C SER A 51 -4.78 -10.44 -9.94
N ALA A 52 -4.24 -11.64 -9.94
CA ALA A 52 -2.78 -11.88 -9.89
C ALA A 52 -2.02 -11.28 -11.10
N ARG A 53 -2.73 -10.78 -12.12
CA ARG A 53 -2.17 -10.16 -13.34
C ARG A 53 -2.16 -8.63 -13.31
N SER A 54 -2.50 -8.01 -12.18
CA SER A 54 -2.18 -6.60 -12.04
C SER A 54 -0.66 -6.41 -12.05
N ASP A 55 -0.20 -5.39 -12.75
CA ASP A 55 1.17 -4.87 -12.72
C ASP A 55 1.80 -4.83 -11.31
N ILE A 56 1.14 -4.21 -10.33
CA ILE A 56 1.70 -4.10 -8.96
C ILE A 56 1.78 -5.46 -8.23
N ILE A 57 1.02 -6.46 -8.67
CA ILE A 57 1.03 -7.81 -8.09
C ILE A 57 1.99 -8.74 -8.84
N ALA A 58 2.04 -8.60 -10.17
CA ALA A 58 2.93 -9.34 -11.05
C ALA A 58 4.40 -8.98 -10.78
N ASN A 59 4.67 -7.70 -10.51
CA ASN A 59 6.00 -7.20 -10.16
C ASN A 59 6.33 -7.37 -8.66
N ARG A 60 5.48 -8.07 -7.89
CA ARG A 60 5.64 -8.28 -6.44
C ARG A 60 5.78 -6.98 -5.64
N GLN A 61 5.21 -5.90 -6.15
CA GLN A 61 5.36 -4.57 -5.57
C GLN A 61 4.49 -4.41 -4.32
N ILE A 62 3.31 -5.02 -4.30
CA ILE A 62 2.39 -5.01 -3.17
C ILE A 62 1.95 -6.43 -2.83
N ASP A 63 1.90 -6.76 -1.53
CA ASP A 63 1.18 -7.93 -1.05
C ASP A 63 -0.31 -7.58 -0.88
N VAL A 64 -1.17 -8.21 -1.69
CA VAL A 64 -2.64 -8.08 -1.62
C VAL A 64 -3.18 -8.43 -0.22
N TRP A 65 -2.43 -9.25 0.50
CA TRP A 65 -2.79 -9.71 1.83
C TRP A 65 -2.69 -8.60 2.89
N GLU A 66 -1.88 -7.56 2.66
CA GLU A 66 -1.77 -6.41 3.57
C GLU A 66 -2.87 -5.36 3.35
N ILE A 67 -3.54 -5.33 2.20
CA ILE A 67 -4.44 -4.22 1.87
C ILE A 67 -5.76 -4.34 2.63
N ALA A 68 -5.93 -3.58 3.70
CA ALA A 68 -7.15 -3.58 4.49
C ALA A 68 -8.03 -2.33 4.26
N TRP A 69 -7.46 -1.20 3.85
CA TRP A 69 -8.23 0.00 3.51
C TRP A 69 -7.84 0.61 2.16
N VAL A 70 -8.81 1.31 1.57
CA VAL A 70 -8.67 2.06 0.33
C VAL A 70 -9.24 3.46 0.53
N LEU A 71 -8.40 4.47 0.31
CA LEU A 71 -8.80 5.87 0.32
C LEU A 71 -9.02 6.31 -1.13
N ALA A 72 -10.15 6.93 -1.42
CA ALA A 72 -10.51 7.37 -2.77
C ALA A 72 -10.55 8.89 -2.86
N TYR A 73 -9.86 9.43 -3.86
CA TYR A 73 -9.79 10.85 -4.18
C TYR A 73 -10.25 11.05 -5.62
N PRO A 74 -11.58 11.08 -5.85
CA PRO A 74 -12.13 11.32 -7.17
C PRO A 74 -11.82 12.74 -7.63
N VAL A 75 -11.68 12.92 -8.93
CA VAL A 75 -11.51 14.23 -9.58
C VAL A 75 -12.52 14.38 -10.72
N GLU A 76 -12.79 15.62 -11.12
CA GLU A 76 -13.73 15.90 -12.20
C GLU A 76 -13.11 15.69 -13.58
N THR A 77 -11.82 16.05 -13.72
CA THR A 77 -11.11 16.04 -15.01
C THR A 77 -9.85 15.17 -14.98
N LYS A 78 -9.41 14.68 -16.15
CA LYS A 78 -8.25 13.77 -16.24
C LYS A 78 -6.93 14.49 -15.93
N GLU A 79 -6.91 15.80 -16.13
CA GLU A 79 -5.78 16.69 -15.95
C GLU A 79 -5.41 16.84 -14.47
N GLU A 80 -6.37 16.66 -13.56
CA GLU A 80 -6.19 16.74 -12.10
C GLU A 80 -5.56 15.47 -11.51
N ILE A 81 -5.60 14.35 -12.23
CA ILE A 81 -5.14 13.04 -11.72
C ILE A 81 -3.65 13.06 -11.38
N THR A 82 -2.80 13.45 -12.33
CA THR A 82 -1.35 13.42 -12.15
C THR A 82 -0.86 14.41 -11.08
N PRO A 83 -1.34 15.67 -11.04
CA PRO A 83 -1.03 16.58 -9.94
C PRO A 83 -1.44 16.03 -8.57
N LEU A 84 -2.64 15.46 -8.46
CA LEU A 84 -3.14 14.89 -7.21
C LEU A 84 -2.32 13.66 -6.77
N GLU A 85 -1.92 12.79 -7.71
CA GLU A 85 -1.01 11.68 -7.43
C GLU A 85 0.31 12.17 -6.84
N GLY A 86 0.88 13.23 -7.40
CA GLY A 86 2.08 13.88 -6.88
C GLY A 86 1.89 14.40 -5.46
N VAL A 87 0.81 15.14 -5.20
CA VAL A 87 0.48 15.66 -3.87
C VAL A 87 0.40 14.53 -2.84
N LEU A 88 -0.40 13.49 -3.12
CA LEU A 88 -0.62 12.39 -2.17
C LEU A 88 0.65 11.55 -1.97
N PHE A 89 1.38 11.25 -3.04
CA PHE A 89 2.65 10.52 -2.93
C PHE A 89 3.64 11.26 -2.04
N HIS A 90 3.88 12.55 -2.30
CA HIS A 90 4.87 13.34 -1.57
C HIS A 90 4.42 13.65 -0.14
N HIS A 91 3.11 13.62 0.14
CA HIS A 91 2.58 13.70 1.49
C HIS A 91 2.80 12.42 2.32
N PHE A 92 2.59 11.24 1.72
CA PHE A 92 2.64 9.97 2.46
C PHE A 92 4.03 9.32 2.48
N ASN A 93 4.81 9.40 1.40
CA ASN A 93 6.10 8.72 1.28
C ASN A 93 7.12 9.06 2.37
N PRO A 94 7.21 10.30 2.89
CA PRO A 94 8.13 10.61 3.98
C PRO A 94 7.71 10.01 5.34
N LYS A 95 6.42 9.69 5.53
CA LYS A 95 5.90 9.12 6.78
C LYS A 95 6.13 7.61 6.85
N SER A 96 5.86 6.94 5.73
CA SER A 96 6.18 5.54 5.50
C SER A 96 6.47 5.39 4.02
N GLN A 97 7.64 4.86 3.67
CA GLN A 97 8.06 4.76 2.29
C GLN A 97 7.03 3.95 1.48
N LEU A 98 6.49 4.57 0.45
CA LEU A 98 5.53 3.93 -0.43
C LEU A 98 6.24 2.91 -1.32
N MET A 99 5.55 1.81 -1.62
CA MET A 99 6.06 0.74 -2.48
C MET A 99 6.05 1.12 -3.96
N ASN A 100 5.53 2.29 -4.32
CA ASN A 100 5.57 2.86 -5.65
C ASN A 100 6.98 2.80 -6.26
N GLY A 101 7.12 2.13 -7.41
CA GLY A 101 8.42 1.97 -8.07
C GLY A 101 8.93 3.24 -8.72
N SER A 102 8.04 4.13 -9.14
CA SER A 102 8.38 5.47 -9.65
C SER A 102 7.97 6.55 -8.66
N ILE A 103 8.74 7.63 -8.63
CA ILE A 103 8.44 8.85 -7.89
C ILE A 103 7.71 9.80 -8.83
N PRO A 104 6.45 10.17 -8.57
CA PRO A 104 5.75 11.22 -9.31
C PRO A 104 6.48 12.56 -9.18
N ALA A 105 6.26 13.47 -10.13
CA ALA A 105 6.80 14.82 -10.05
C ALA A 105 6.37 15.50 -8.74
N ALA A 106 7.28 16.26 -8.12
CA ALA A 106 6.98 17.01 -6.91
C ALA A 106 5.86 18.02 -7.19
N PRO A 107 4.85 18.11 -6.32
CA PRO A 107 3.83 19.14 -6.43
C PRO A 107 4.45 20.53 -6.17
N PRO A 108 3.75 21.62 -6.52
CA PRO A 108 4.12 22.95 -6.07
C PRO A 108 4.27 23.00 -4.54
N GLU A 109 5.21 23.82 -4.05
CA GLU A 109 5.41 24.01 -2.62
C GLU A 109 4.11 24.50 -1.96
N GLY A 110 3.74 23.87 -0.84
CA GLY A 110 2.52 24.19 -0.10
C GLY A 110 1.22 23.71 -0.77
N ALA A 111 1.27 22.83 -1.79
CA ALA A 111 0.06 22.26 -2.36
C ALA A 111 -0.80 21.58 -1.27
N PRO A 112 -2.10 21.92 -1.17
CA PRO A 112 -2.95 21.38 -0.13
C PRO A 112 -3.17 19.89 -0.35
N VAL A 113 -3.12 19.13 0.74
CA VAL A 113 -3.44 17.71 0.72
C VAL A 113 -4.92 17.57 1.01
N PRO A 114 -5.74 17.09 0.05
CA PRO A 114 -7.16 16.93 0.28
C PRO A 114 -7.44 15.77 1.24
N GLU A 115 -8.58 15.81 1.90
CA GLU A 115 -9.14 14.65 2.60
C GLU A 115 -9.72 13.64 1.60
N PRO A 116 -9.71 12.33 1.92
CA PRO A 116 -10.32 11.33 1.06
C PRO A 116 -11.83 11.50 1.01
N ALA A 117 -12.42 11.44 -0.18
CA ALA A 117 -13.87 11.45 -0.34
C ALA A 117 -14.51 10.15 0.18
N GLN A 118 -13.76 9.04 0.16
CA GLN A 118 -14.18 7.78 0.75
C GLN A 118 -13.00 7.08 1.41
N VAL A 119 -13.25 6.46 2.56
CA VAL A 119 -12.35 5.50 3.21
C VAL A 119 -13.11 4.18 3.30
N ILE A 120 -12.68 3.19 2.52
CA ILE A 120 -13.36 1.89 2.41
C ILE A 120 -12.47 0.79 2.96
N GLN A 121 -12.95 0.11 4.00
CA GLN A 121 -12.34 -1.12 4.49
C GLN A 121 -12.67 -2.28 3.53
N VAL A 122 -11.64 -2.95 3.02
CA VAL A 122 -11.74 -4.03 2.00
C VAL A 122 -11.35 -5.41 2.54
N MET A 123 -11.22 -5.52 3.86
CA MET A 123 -10.92 -6.73 4.62
C MET A 123 -11.84 -6.78 5.86
N SER A 124 -12.39 -7.94 6.21
CA SER A 124 -13.28 -8.00 7.39
C SER A 124 -12.50 -7.75 8.68
N ASP A 125 -13.19 -7.33 9.75
CA ASP A 125 -12.55 -7.11 11.06
C ASP A 125 -11.92 -8.40 11.59
N GLU A 126 -12.57 -9.55 11.37
CA GLU A 126 -12.05 -10.87 11.73
C GLU A 126 -10.76 -11.19 10.94
N GLU A 127 -10.75 -10.90 9.64
CA GLU A 127 -9.56 -11.10 8.82
C GLU A 127 -8.43 -10.13 9.25
N ILE A 128 -8.71 -8.86 9.53
CA ILE A 128 -7.69 -7.92 10.04
C ILE A 128 -7.12 -8.41 11.38
N ALA A 129 -7.96 -8.84 12.31
CA ALA A 129 -7.54 -9.29 13.64
C ALA A 129 -6.66 -10.55 13.59
N ASP A 130 -6.94 -11.48 12.68
CA ASP A 130 -6.09 -12.67 12.44
C ASP A 130 -4.75 -12.29 11.83
N LYS A 131 -4.74 -11.31 10.93
CA LYS A 131 -3.57 -10.97 10.11
C LYS A 131 -2.60 -10.01 10.77
N ILE A 132 -3.09 -9.18 11.69
CA ILE A 132 -2.26 -8.22 12.42
C ILE A 132 -1.37 -8.91 13.45
N ASP A 133 -1.73 -10.13 13.89
CA ASP A 133 -0.92 -10.94 14.80
C ASP A 133 0.54 -11.05 14.29
N PRO A 134 1.54 -10.53 15.04
CA PRO A 134 2.93 -10.55 14.62
C PRO A 134 3.46 -11.95 14.28
N VAL A 135 2.93 -13.00 14.92
CA VAL A 135 3.31 -14.40 14.68
C VAL A 135 2.85 -14.88 13.29
N GLN A 136 1.78 -14.30 12.75
CA GLN A 136 1.29 -14.57 11.39
C GLN A 136 1.89 -13.59 10.37
N ARG A 137 1.91 -12.30 10.72
CA ARG A 137 2.28 -11.21 9.82
C ARG A 137 3.76 -11.27 9.43
N LEU A 138 4.67 -11.43 10.39
CA LEU A 138 6.11 -11.38 10.11
C LEU A 138 6.57 -12.50 9.16
N PRO A 139 6.23 -13.79 9.37
CA PRO A 139 6.59 -14.85 8.44
C PRO A 139 6.02 -14.64 7.03
N ARG A 140 4.80 -14.10 6.93
CA ARG A 140 4.17 -13.77 5.65
C ARG A 140 4.93 -12.68 4.91
N GLN A 141 5.28 -11.60 5.61
CA GLN A 141 6.06 -10.49 5.05
C GLN A 141 7.47 -10.93 4.65
N ALA A 142 8.14 -11.79 5.43
CA ALA A 142 9.42 -12.39 5.05
C ALA A 142 9.30 -13.25 3.77
N GLY A 143 8.20 -14.01 3.66
CA GLY A 143 7.88 -14.76 2.46
C GLY A 143 7.66 -13.87 1.24
N HIS A 144 6.93 -12.75 1.39
CA HIS A 144 6.75 -11.77 0.31
C HIS A 144 8.07 -11.09 -0.07
N TYR A 145 8.89 -10.73 0.92
CA TYR A 145 10.22 -10.16 0.71
C TYR A 145 11.12 -11.11 -0.11
N THR A 146 11.08 -12.40 0.19
CA THR A 146 11.80 -13.43 -0.60
C THR A 146 11.35 -13.44 -2.07
N GLN A 147 10.05 -13.26 -2.34
CA GLN A 147 9.51 -13.21 -3.70
C GLN A 147 9.98 -11.97 -4.47
N ILE A 148 10.01 -10.80 -3.83
CA ILE A 148 10.49 -9.57 -4.48
C ILE A 148 12.01 -9.61 -4.74
N VAL A 149 12.80 -10.18 -3.83
CA VAL A 149 14.25 -10.43 -4.07
C VAL A 149 14.44 -11.34 -5.29
N GLY A 150 13.70 -12.45 -5.35
CA GLY A 150 13.75 -13.35 -6.51
C GLY A 150 13.35 -12.66 -7.82
N HIS A 151 12.31 -11.82 -7.78
CA HIS A 151 11.89 -11.03 -8.94
C HIS A 151 12.96 -10.02 -9.37
N PHE A 152 13.52 -9.27 -8.42
CA PHE A 152 14.56 -8.26 -8.64
C PHE A 152 15.79 -8.83 -9.37
N LEU A 153 16.27 -10.00 -8.91
CA LEU A 153 17.39 -10.71 -9.53
C LEU A 153 17.05 -11.17 -10.95
N ALA A 154 15.82 -11.64 -11.18
CA ALA A 154 15.37 -12.11 -12.49
C ALA A 154 15.23 -10.97 -13.53
N VAL A 155 14.75 -9.79 -13.12
CA VAL A 155 14.54 -8.65 -14.03
C VAL A 155 15.75 -7.72 -14.17
N LYS A 156 16.95 -8.18 -13.76
CA LYS A 156 18.22 -7.45 -13.86
C LYS A 156 18.23 -6.09 -13.15
N ASN A 157 17.93 -6.09 -11.85
CA ASN A 157 18.15 -4.95 -10.97
C ASN A 157 17.37 -3.67 -11.35
N SER A 158 16.09 -3.81 -11.69
CA SER A 158 15.21 -2.65 -11.96
C SER A 158 15.20 -1.67 -10.78
N PRO A 159 15.52 -0.37 -10.98
CA PRO A 159 15.47 0.64 -9.91
C PRO A 159 14.08 0.76 -9.26
N GLN A 160 13.04 0.51 -10.04
CA GLN A 160 11.65 0.55 -9.56
C GLN A 160 11.37 -0.60 -8.58
N VAL A 161 11.89 -1.79 -8.88
CA VAL A 161 11.77 -2.95 -7.98
C VAL A 161 12.67 -2.77 -6.76
N ALA A 162 13.87 -2.19 -6.92
CA ALA A 162 14.76 -1.87 -5.79
C ALA A 162 14.07 -0.97 -4.75
N ARG A 163 13.38 0.09 -5.18
CA ARG A 163 12.66 1.00 -4.28
C ARG A 163 11.54 0.31 -3.50
N ALA A 164 10.76 -0.54 -4.17
CA ALA A 164 9.72 -1.32 -3.51
C ALA A 164 10.32 -2.33 -2.53
N MET A 165 11.42 -3.00 -2.91
CA MET A 165 12.15 -3.94 -2.05
C MET A 165 12.66 -3.28 -0.77
N ASP A 166 13.25 -2.08 -0.88
CA ASP A 166 13.72 -1.31 0.26
C ASP A 166 12.57 -0.93 1.22
N ALA A 167 11.43 -0.49 0.66
CA ALA A 167 10.23 -0.20 1.46
C ALA A 167 9.70 -1.45 2.20
N HIS A 168 9.70 -2.62 1.56
CA HIS A 168 9.35 -3.89 2.19
C HIS A 168 10.33 -4.28 3.29
N PHE A 169 11.63 -4.08 3.08
CA PHE A 169 12.66 -4.38 4.08
C PHE A 169 12.50 -3.53 5.34
N ASN A 170 12.31 -2.22 5.18
CA ASN A 170 12.11 -1.31 6.30
C ASN A 170 10.91 -1.72 7.16
N ARG A 171 9.80 -2.13 6.53
CA ARG A 171 8.60 -2.59 7.24
C ARG A 171 8.81 -3.95 7.90
N LEU A 172 9.51 -4.87 7.23
CA LEU A 172 9.89 -6.16 7.81
C LEU A 172 10.73 -5.97 9.07
N ALA A 173 11.68 -5.02 9.05
CA ALA A 173 12.48 -4.66 10.21
C ALA A 173 11.61 -4.10 11.36
N SER A 174 10.63 -3.24 11.05
CA SER A 174 9.67 -2.75 12.06
C SER A 174 8.85 -3.88 12.69
N TYR A 175 8.29 -4.79 11.89
CA TYR A 175 7.52 -5.93 12.42
C TYR A 175 8.37 -6.90 13.22
N HIS A 176 9.63 -7.08 12.83
CA HIS A 176 10.59 -7.87 13.60
C HIS A 176 10.88 -7.23 14.97
N ALA A 177 11.10 -5.91 15.01
CA ALA A 177 11.30 -5.19 16.26
C ALA A 177 10.08 -5.28 17.19
N GLU A 178 8.88 -5.15 16.63
CA GLU A 178 7.61 -5.30 17.37
C GLU A 178 7.46 -6.71 17.95
N LEU A 179 7.70 -7.76 17.16
CA LEU A 179 7.63 -9.15 17.64
C LEU A 179 8.59 -9.42 18.81
N LEU A 180 9.77 -8.78 18.79
CA LEU A 180 10.76 -8.91 19.86
C LEU A 180 10.49 -7.96 21.05
N GLY A 181 9.48 -7.10 20.98
CA GLY A 181 9.18 -6.11 22.02
C GLY A 181 10.18 -4.96 22.11
N LEU A 182 10.97 -4.72 21.06
CA LEU A 182 12.00 -3.67 21.02
C LEU A 182 11.41 -2.27 20.74
N THR A 183 10.13 -2.20 20.36
CA THR A 183 9.43 -0.95 20.11
C THR A 183 8.89 -0.38 21.43
N GLY A 184 9.69 0.40 22.16
CA GLY A 184 9.23 1.10 23.36
C GLY A 184 10.24 1.29 24.50
N GLU A 185 11.43 0.69 24.45
CA GLU A 185 12.47 0.99 25.43
C GLU A 185 13.24 2.23 24.99
N SER A 186 13.06 3.31 25.75
CA SER A 186 14.05 4.38 25.81
C SER A 186 15.35 3.73 26.25
N ASP A 187 16.42 3.95 25.50
CA ASP A 187 17.77 3.55 25.86
C ASP A 187 18.05 3.89 27.34
N PRO A 188 18.23 2.92 28.25
CA PRO A 188 18.63 3.21 29.63
C PRO A 188 20.14 3.44 29.73
N GLY A 189 20.73 4.03 28.68
CA GLY A 189 22.17 4.10 28.43
C GLY A 189 22.80 5.49 28.44
N GLU A 190 22.12 6.50 28.99
CA GLU A 190 22.75 7.79 29.34
C GLU A 190 22.71 8.03 30.85
N GLU A 191 23.61 7.35 31.58
CA GLU A 191 24.19 7.81 32.86
C GLU A 191 25.70 7.95 32.72
#